data_AF-A0A2M8HFV4-F1
#
_entry.id   AF-A0A2M8HFV4-F1
#
_cell.length_a   1.000
_cell.length_b   1.000
_cell.length_c   1.000
_cell.angle_alpha   90.00
_cell.angle_beta   90.00
_cell.angle_gamma   90.00
#
_symmetry.space_group_name_H-M   'P 1'
#
loop_
_entity.id
_entity.type
_entity.pdbx_description
1 polymer ?
#
loop_
_entity_poly.entity_id
_entity_poly.type
_entity_poly.pdbx_seq_one_letter_code
_entity_poly.pdbx_strand_id
1 'polypeptide(L)'
;MPEKLSPDQILDDIIFDLQNTALECRWTISMERLAELMQLGKEDFYRKIYNFKTSKPDRETRLGFTEIDGDYFCEFLQYCLNISGIQDRFATAGIYFDERVLYEIRENFKHIIQESLARHDLDKDTLLLLATASQDYDDAVDAYISEKFEIDFFLDRCIFEFMSFRRIHPETGADVFLRDYLKALIPTKILNIKDITKEFRDRSYYELFGEFRKDKSKKQKRKPH
;
A
#
# COMPACT_ATOMS: atom_id res chain seq x y z
N MET A 1 -38.77 19.07 -13.54
CA MET A 1 -38.54 18.03 -12.52
C MET A 1 -37.04 17.80 -12.47
N PRO A 2 -36.37 17.87 -11.31
CA PRO A 2 -34.95 17.52 -11.25
C PRO A 2 -34.80 16.06 -11.68
N GLU A 3 -33.90 15.82 -12.62
CA GLU A 3 -33.56 14.49 -13.12
C GLU A 3 -32.96 13.69 -11.96
N LYS A 4 -33.51 12.50 -11.68
CA LYS A 4 -32.91 11.61 -10.66
C LYS A 4 -31.54 11.20 -11.18
N LEU A 5 -30.48 11.47 -10.41
CA LEU A 5 -29.14 11.02 -10.75
C LEU A 5 -29.10 9.48 -10.80
N SER A 6 -28.35 8.96 -11.76
CA SER A 6 -28.02 7.53 -11.80
C SER A 6 -27.12 7.15 -10.62
N PRO A 7 -27.11 5.88 -10.18
CA PRO A 7 -26.21 5.41 -9.13
C PRO A 7 -24.73 5.75 -9.41
N ASP A 8 -24.29 5.65 -10.67
CA ASP A 8 -22.92 5.99 -11.05
C ASP A 8 -22.62 7.49 -10.90
N GLN A 9 -23.55 8.36 -11.26
CA GLN A 9 -23.41 9.80 -11.05
C GLN A 9 -23.36 10.16 -9.56
N ILE A 10 -24.18 9.51 -8.73
CA ILE A 10 -24.12 9.69 -7.27
C ILE A 10 -22.74 9.27 -6.73
N LEU A 11 -22.20 8.16 -7.23
CA LEU A 11 -20.88 7.69 -6.83
C LEU A 11 -19.77 8.66 -7.27
N ASP A 12 -19.85 9.18 -8.50
CA ASP A 12 -18.93 10.21 -9.00
C ASP A 12 -18.99 11.50 -8.17
N ASP A 13 -20.19 11.95 -7.80
CA ASP A 13 -20.36 13.13 -6.95
C ASP A 13 -19.76 12.92 -5.54
N ILE A 14 -19.92 11.72 -4.97
CA ILE A 14 -19.30 11.35 -3.69
C ILE A 14 -17.77 11.33 -3.80
N ILE A 15 -17.24 10.70 -4.86
CA ILE A 15 -15.80 10.65 -5.13
C ILE A 15 -15.25 12.07 -5.28
N PHE A 16 -15.93 12.92 -6.04
CA PHE A 16 -15.52 14.31 -6.26
C PHE A 16 -15.54 15.13 -4.95
N ASP A 17 -16.58 15.00 -4.13
CA ASP A 17 -16.67 15.68 -2.82
C ASP A 17 -15.52 15.28 -1.90
N LEU A 18 -15.19 13.99 -1.87
CA LEU A 18 -14.06 13.45 -1.11
C LEU A 18 -12.72 13.93 -1.66
N GLN A 19 -12.50 13.93 -2.98
CA GLN A 19 -11.25 14.42 -3.56
C GLN A 19 -10.97 15.89 -3.22
N ASN A 20 -12.01 16.73 -3.19
CA ASN A 20 -11.86 18.15 -2.87
C ASN A 20 -11.57 18.42 -1.39
N THR A 21 -11.92 17.48 -0.51
CA THR A 21 -11.73 17.61 0.95
C THR A 21 -10.58 16.75 1.47
N ALA A 22 -10.12 15.78 0.69
CA ALA A 22 -9.06 14.87 1.04
C ALA A 22 -7.70 15.59 1.02
N LEU A 23 -6.88 15.30 2.03
CA LEU A 23 -5.47 15.64 2.05
C LEU A 23 -4.69 14.37 2.40
N GLU A 24 -3.81 13.91 1.50
CA GLU A 24 -2.98 12.70 1.72
C GLU A 24 -3.83 11.47 2.06
N CYS A 25 -4.94 11.27 1.33
CA CYS A 25 -5.94 10.21 1.58
C CYS A 25 -6.64 10.26 2.95
N ARG A 26 -6.53 11.37 3.70
CA ARG A 26 -7.33 11.61 4.90
C ARG A 26 -8.59 12.37 4.53
N TRP A 27 -9.74 11.80 4.81
CA TRP A 27 -11.03 12.38 4.44
C TRP A 27 -12.09 12.06 5.49
N THR A 28 -13.12 12.89 5.51
CA THR A 28 -14.29 12.67 6.37
C THR A 28 -15.54 13.10 5.62
N ILE A 29 -16.60 12.33 5.77
CA ILE A 29 -17.91 12.68 5.23
C ILE A 29 -18.96 12.50 6.31
N SER A 30 -19.69 13.57 6.59
CA SER A 30 -20.78 13.53 7.56
C SER A 30 -21.97 12.77 6.99
N MET A 31 -22.79 12.21 7.87
CA MET A 31 -24.02 11.53 7.48
C MET A 31 -24.99 12.47 6.73
N GLU A 32 -25.02 13.74 7.10
CA GLU A 32 -25.86 14.74 6.42
C GLU A 32 -25.36 15.01 5.00
N ARG A 33 -24.05 15.22 4.82
CA ARG A 33 -23.44 15.45 3.51
C ARG A 33 -23.63 14.25 2.59
N LEU A 34 -23.43 13.04 3.11
CA LEU A 34 -23.64 11.82 2.34
C LEU A 34 -25.11 11.64 1.92
N ALA A 35 -26.06 11.95 2.81
CA ALA A 35 -27.48 11.91 2.47
C ALA A 35 -27.85 12.89 1.35
N GLU A 36 -27.27 14.10 1.37
CA GLU A 36 -27.44 15.12 0.33
C GLU A 36 -26.92 14.62 -1.03
N LEU A 37 -25.68 14.11 -1.07
CA LEU A 37 -25.05 13.59 -2.30
C LEU A 37 -25.84 12.39 -2.86
N MET A 38 -26.40 11.55 -1.98
CA MET A 38 -27.26 10.44 -2.38
C MET A 38 -28.69 10.85 -2.77
N GLN A 39 -29.04 12.13 -2.64
CA GLN A 39 -30.39 12.67 -2.87
C GLN A 39 -31.48 11.95 -2.07
N LEU A 40 -31.18 11.58 -0.83
CA LEU A 40 -32.10 10.89 0.07
C LEU A 40 -32.63 11.83 1.15
N GLY A 41 -33.92 11.69 1.47
CA GLY A 41 -34.47 12.28 2.69
C GLY A 41 -33.78 11.71 3.93
N LYS A 42 -33.62 12.52 4.98
CA LYS A 42 -32.93 12.10 6.22
C LYS A 42 -33.45 10.75 6.74
N GLU A 43 -34.77 10.57 6.79
CA GLU A 43 -35.38 9.33 7.31
C GLU A 43 -35.00 8.09 6.49
N ASP A 44 -35.10 8.17 5.17
CA ASP A 44 -34.77 7.05 4.27
C ASP A 44 -33.27 6.69 4.33
N PHE A 45 -32.42 7.71 4.45
CA PHE A 45 -30.98 7.53 4.60
C PHE A 45 -30.63 6.83 5.92
N TYR A 46 -31.17 7.29 7.04
CA TYR A 46 -30.94 6.65 8.35
C TYR A 46 -31.51 5.23 8.38
N ARG A 47 -32.63 4.96 7.70
CA ARG A 47 -33.17 3.60 7.55
C ARG A 47 -32.21 2.69 6.78
N LYS A 48 -31.60 3.16 5.69
CA LYS A 48 -30.56 2.43 4.96
C LYS A 48 -29.35 2.11 5.84
N ILE A 49 -28.85 3.09 6.59
CA ILE A 49 -27.75 2.88 7.54
C ILE A 49 -28.12 1.85 8.60
N TYR A 50 -29.30 1.95 9.20
CA TYR A 50 -29.73 1.03 10.25
C TYR A 50 -29.84 -0.40 9.74
N ASN A 51 -30.43 -0.59 8.56
CA ASN A 51 -30.52 -1.90 7.90
C ASN A 51 -29.14 -2.47 7.54
N PHE A 52 -28.21 -1.61 7.12
CA PHE A 52 -26.83 -2.04 6.87
C PHE A 52 -26.10 -2.43 8.16
N LYS A 53 -26.23 -1.64 9.24
CA LYS A 53 -25.64 -1.93 10.56
C LYS A 53 -26.17 -3.22 11.17
N THR A 54 -27.47 -3.51 11.04
CA THR A 54 -28.04 -4.77 11.54
C THR A 54 -27.46 -5.99 10.84
N SER A 55 -26.97 -5.85 9.61
CA SER A 55 -26.22 -6.91 8.92
C SER A 55 -24.74 -7.02 9.34
N LYS A 56 -24.19 -6.02 10.04
CA LYS A 56 -22.78 -5.92 10.46
C LYS A 56 -22.63 -5.20 11.82
N PRO A 57 -23.01 -5.86 12.94
CA PRO A 57 -23.14 -5.21 14.25
C PRO A 57 -21.81 -4.75 14.89
N ASP A 58 -20.67 -5.27 14.44
CA ASP A 58 -19.37 -5.01 15.08
C ASP A 58 -18.72 -3.66 14.71
N ARG A 59 -19.38 -2.82 13.89
CA ARG A 59 -18.83 -1.53 13.43
C ARG A 59 -19.72 -0.36 13.84
N GLU A 60 -19.24 0.45 14.78
CA GLU A 60 -19.93 1.67 15.23
C GLU A 60 -19.47 2.90 14.43
N THR A 61 -20.28 3.38 13.49
CA THR A 61 -20.13 4.74 12.94
C THR A 61 -20.98 5.71 13.76
N ARG A 62 -20.37 6.64 14.48
CA ARG A 62 -21.11 7.53 15.39
C ARG A 62 -21.48 8.89 14.80
N LEU A 63 -20.84 9.39 13.73
CA LEU A 63 -21.17 10.72 13.14
C LEU A 63 -20.93 10.87 11.62
N GLY A 64 -20.34 9.88 10.96
CA GLY A 64 -19.92 9.96 9.56
C GLY A 64 -19.04 8.75 9.21
N PHE A 65 -18.33 8.86 8.09
CA PHE A 65 -17.27 7.93 7.70
C PHE A 65 -15.95 8.69 7.58
N THR A 66 -14.85 8.05 7.96
CA THR A 66 -13.50 8.56 7.72
C THR A 66 -12.67 7.57 6.90
N GLU A 67 -11.41 7.91 6.60
CA GLU A 67 -10.47 7.03 5.89
C GLU A 67 -10.28 5.67 6.57
N ILE A 68 -10.39 5.63 7.90
CA ILE A 68 -10.29 4.39 8.70
C ILE A 68 -11.47 3.46 8.41
N ASP A 69 -12.62 4.03 8.05
CA ASP A 69 -13.83 3.29 7.70
C ASP A 69 -13.88 2.91 6.22
N GLY A 70 -12.81 3.14 5.43
CA GLY A 70 -12.85 3.05 3.96
C GLY A 70 -13.48 1.76 3.39
N ASP A 71 -13.10 0.59 3.92
CA ASP A 71 -13.73 -0.69 3.56
C ASP A 71 -15.23 -0.70 3.89
N TYR A 72 -15.60 -0.27 5.10
CA TYR A 72 -16.99 -0.24 5.55
C TYR A 72 -17.83 0.73 4.72
N PHE A 73 -17.23 1.86 4.35
CA PHE A 73 -17.86 2.88 3.52
C PHE A 73 -18.09 2.38 2.10
N CYS A 74 -17.09 1.75 1.47
CA CYS A 74 -17.24 1.14 0.16
C CYS A 74 -18.35 0.08 0.15
N GLU A 75 -18.41 -0.78 1.18
CA GLU A 75 -19.47 -1.78 1.33
C GLU A 75 -20.86 -1.14 1.51
N PHE A 76 -20.95 -0.05 2.27
CA PHE A 76 -22.20 0.69 2.45
C PHE A 76 -22.69 1.31 1.14
N LEU A 77 -21.78 1.92 0.36
CA LEU A 77 -22.10 2.47 -0.95
C LEU A 77 -22.53 1.37 -1.93
N GLN A 78 -21.85 0.21 -1.91
CA GLN A 78 -22.21 -0.93 -2.75
C GLN A 78 -23.61 -1.44 -2.41
N TYR A 79 -23.95 -1.55 -1.13
CA TYR A 79 -25.30 -1.89 -0.67
C TYR A 79 -26.34 -0.86 -1.12
N CYS A 80 -26.01 0.43 -1.05
CA CYS A 80 -26.98 1.49 -1.34
C CYS A 80 -27.21 1.73 -2.83
N LEU A 81 -26.15 1.66 -3.63
CA LEU A 81 -26.11 2.03 -5.04
C LEU A 81 -26.18 0.81 -5.97
N ASN A 82 -25.97 -0.40 -5.45
CA ASN A 82 -25.92 -1.65 -6.21
C ASN A 82 -24.84 -1.64 -7.32
N ILE A 83 -23.70 -1.02 -7.03
CA ILE A 83 -22.53 -0.92 -7.92
C ILE A 83 -21.43 -1.83 -7.40
N SER A 84 -20.85 -2.65 -8.28
CA SER A 84 -19.65 -3.44 -7.98
C SER A 84 -18.36 -2.66 -8.27
N GLY A 85 -17.26 -2.97 -7.57
CA GLY A 85 -15.94 -2.40 -7.87
C GLY A 85 -15.74 -0.97 -7.36
N ILE A 86 -16.48 -0.58 -6.31
CA ILE A 86 -16.35 0.76 -5.70
C ILE A 86 -14.94 0.99 -5.17
N GLN A 87 -14.32 -0.03 -4.58
CA GLN A 87 -12.95 0.02 -4.07
C GLN A 87 -11.95 0.41 -5.18
N ASP A 88 -12.09 -0.16 -6.38
CA ASP A 88 -11.21 0.17 -7.51
C ASP A 88 -11.43 1.60 -8.02
N ARG A 89 -12.67 2.11 -7.98
CA ARG A 89 -12.96 3.51 -8.29
C ARG A 89 -12.35 4.46 -7.26
N PHE A 90 -12.43 4.13 -5.97
CA PHE A 90 -11.82 4.90 -4.90
C PHE A 90 -10.29 4.92 -4.99
N ALA A 91 -9.68 3.78 -5.32
CA ALA A 91 -8.23 3.67 -5.52
C ALA A 91 -7.76 4.49 -6.73
N THR A 92 -8.50 4.42 -7.85
CA THR A 92 -8.20 5.20 -9.06
C THR A 92 -8.35 6.70 -8.80
N ALA A 93 -9.31 7.08 -7.97
CA ALA A 93 -9.51 8.46 -7.52
C ALA A 93 -8.48 8.93 -6.48
N GLY A 94 -7.60 8.04 -5.99
CA GLY A 94 -6.61 8.39 -4.97
C GLY A 94 -7.22 8.72 -3.59
N ILE A 95 -8.43 8.24 -3.30
CA ILE A 95 -9.15 8.52 -2.04
C ILE A 95 -8.84 7.46 -0.98
N TYR A 96 -8.87 6.19 -1.38
CA TYR A 96 -8.73 5.06 -0.47
C TYR A 96 -8.10 3.87 -1.19
N PHE A 97 -7.20 3.18 -0.50
CA PHE A 97 -6.53 1.98 -1.00
C PHE A 97 -6.82 0.82 -0.05
N ASP A 98 -7.50 -0.21 -0.54
CA ASP A 98 -7.74 -1.42 0.22
C ASP A 98 -6.45 -2.27 0.36
N GLU A 99 -6.49 -3.29 1.22
CA GLU A 99 -5.32 -4.14 1.47
C GLU A 99 -4.83 -4.86 0.20
N ARG A 100 -5.72 -5.15 -0.77
CA ARG A 100 -5.33 -5.75 -2.04
C ARG A 100 -4.46 -4.79 -2.83
N VAL A 101 -4.89 -3.55 -2.99
CA VAL A 101 -4.15 -2.52 -3.72
C VAL A 101 -2.83 -2.20 -3.01
N LEU A 102 -2.85 -2.14 -1.68
CA LEU A 102 -1.64 -1.96 -0.86
C LEU A 102 -0.69 -3.16 -0.92
N TYR A 103 -1.19 -4.38 -1.10
CA TYR A 103 -0.37 -5.55 -1.38
C TYR A 103 0.34 -5.45 -2.72
N GLU A 104 -0.37 -5.04 -3.76
CA GLU A 104 0.22 -4.90 -5.10
C GLU A 104 1.39 -3.91 -5.12
N ILE A 105 1.26 -2.73 -4.49
CA ILE A 105 2.37 -1.78 -4.45
C ILE A 105 3.56 -2.30 -3.63
N ARG A 106 3.32 -3.09 -2.57
CA ARG A 106 4.39 -3.75 -1.82
C ARG A 106 5.15 -4.75 -2.69
N GLU A 107 4.45 -5.57 -3.46
CA GLU A 107 5.09 -6.53 -4.36
C GLU A 107 5.81 -5.82 -5.52
N ASN A 108 5.23 -4.75 -6.06
CA ASN A 108 5.90 -3.95 -7.09
C ASN A 108 7.20 -3.32 -6.56
N PHE A 109 7.19 -2.80 -5.34
CA PHE A 109 8.38 -2.25 -4.70
C PHE A 109 9.49 -3.28 -4.55
N LYS A 110 9.15 -4.50 -4.08
CA LYS A 110 10.12 -5.62 -3.97
C LYS A 110 10.69 -5.98 -5.34
N HIS A 111 9.82 -6.09 -6.34
CA HIS A 111 10.21 -6.45 -7.70
C HIS A 111 11.19 -5.43 -8.30
N ILE A 112 10.93 -4.13 -8.16
CA ILE A 112 11.82 -3.07 -8.68
C ILE A 112 13.21 -3.17 -8.06
N ILE A 113 13.32 -3.40 -6.74
CA ILE A 113 14.60 -3.59 -6.07
C ILE A 113 15.31 -4.83 -6.60
N GLN A 114 14.61 -5.96 -6.68
CA GLN A 114 15.17 -7.23 -7.13
C GLN A 114 15.65 -7.18 -8.57
N GLU A 115 14.87 -6.59 -9.48
CA GLU A 115 15.21 -6.42 -10.88
C GLU A 115 16.43 -5.49 -11.05
N SER A 116 16.51 -4.43 -10.24
CA SER A 116 17.65 -3.50 -10.26
C SER A 116 18.93 -4.18 -9.78
N LEU A 117 18.86 -4.96 -8.69
CA LEU A 117 19.97 -5.77 -8.20
C LEU A 117 20.38 -6.88 -9.17
N ALA A 118 19.42 -7.50 -9.86
CA ALA A 118 19.69 -8.54 -10.84
C ALA A 118 20.50 -8.00 -12.03
N ARG A 119 20.20 -6.78 -12.47
CA ARG A 119 20.90 -6.09 -13.58
C ARG A 119 22.18 -5.37 -13.15
N HIS A 120 22.40 -5.21 -11.85
CA HIS A 120 23.57 -4.52 -11.33
C HIS A 120 24.85 -5.31 -11.61
N ASP A 121 25.84 -4.64 -12.19
CA ASP A 121 27.17 -5.20 -12.37
C ASP A 121 27.93 -5.17 -11.05
N LEU A 122 28.28 -6.36 -10.55
CA LEU A 122 28.83 -6.51 -9.21
C LEU A 122 30.26 -5.97 -9.16
N ASP A 123 30.45 -4.86 -8.46
CA ASP A 123 31.78 -4.39 -8.04
C ASP A 123 32.34 -5.33 -6.95
N LYS A 124 33.05 -6.36 -7.42
CA LYS A 124 33.63 -7.42 -6.59
C LYS A 124 34.70 -6.90 -5.64
N ASP A 125 35.48 -5.92 -6.07
CA ASP A 125 36.58 -5.37 -5.27
C ASP A 125 36.04 -4.59 -4.07
N THR A 126 35.04 -3.73 -4.29
CA THR A 126 34.37 -3.02 -3.20
C THR A 126 33.68 -3.98 -2.25
N LEU A 127 32.92 -4.96 -2.75
CA LEU A 127 32.24 -5.91 -1.88
C LEU A 127 33.21 -6.81 -1.10
N LEU A 128 34.33 -7.21 -1.71
CA LEU A 128 35.38 -7.98 -1.04
C LEU A 128 36.03 -7.15 0.07
N LEU A 129 36.34 -5.87 -0.18
CA LEU A 129 36.86 -4.96 0.85
C LEU A 129 35.89 -4.86 2.03
N LEU A 130 34.61 -4.61 1.76
CA LEU A 130 33.57 -4.56 2.79
C LEU A 130 33.46 -5.88 3.55
N ALA A 131 33.54 -7.02 2.86
CA ALA A 131 33.51 -8.34 3.48
C ALA A 131 34.70 -8.58 4.41
N THR A 132 35.90 -8.09 4.07
CA THR A 132 37.08 -8.18 4.95
C THR A 132 37.00 -7.25 6.15
N ALA A 133 36.29 -6.12 6.04
CA ALA A 133 36.11 -5.14 7.10
C ALA A 133 34.92 -5.45 8.04
N SER A 134 34.03 -6.36 7.64
CA SER A 134 32.80 -6.71 8.37
C SER A 134 32.93 -8.02 9.13
N GLN A 135 32.18 -8.16 10.22
CA GLN A 135 32.17 -9.41 11.01
C GLN A 135 31.34 -10.53 10.35
N ASP A 136 30.28 -10.17 9.61
CA ASP A 136 29.47 -11.07 8.80
C ASP A 136 29.41 -10.56 7.35
N TYR A 137 29.34 -11.50 6.40
CA TYR A 137 29.13 -11.19 4.99
C TYR A 137 27.80 -10.46 4.76
N ASP A 138 26.76 -10.77 5.54
CA ASP A 138 25.48 -10.06 5.42
C ASP A 138 25.60 -8.56 5.70
N ASP A 139 26.45 -8.17 6.66
CA ASP A 139 26.66 -6.77 7.02
C ASP A 139 27.45 -6.05 5.92
N ALA A 140 28.40 -6.73 5.27
CA ALA A 140 29.11 -6.22 4.11
C ALA A 140 28.17 -5.98 2.91
N VAL A 141 27.23 -6.90 2.66
CA VAL A 141 26.23 -6.73 1.60
C VAL A 141 25.25 -5.61 1.96
N ASP A 142 24.84 -5.48 3.23
CA ASP A 142 23.99 -4.37 3.70
C ASP A 142 24.67 -3.02 3.43
N ALA A 143 25.96 -2.90 3.76
CA ALA A 143 26.75 -1.70 3.50
C ALA A 143 26.87 -1.42 2.00
N TYR A 144 27.19 -2.45 1.20
CA TYR A 144 27.28 -2.33 -0.25
C TYR A 144 25.98 -1.84 -0.88
N ILE A 145 24.85 -2.43 -0.50
CA ILE A 145 23.54 -2.03 -1.02
C ILE A 145 23.24 -0.58 -0.62
N SER A 146 23.53 -0.20 0.62
CA SER A 146 23.28 1.17 1.10
C SER A 146 24.16 2.20 0.40
N GLU A 147 25.36 1.82 -0.05
CA GLU A 147 26.26 2.71 -0.82
C GLU A 147 25.84 2.82 -2.28
N LYS A 148 25.42 1.71 -2.91
CA LYS A 148 25.12 1.68 -4.35
C LYS A 148 23.66 2.00 -4.69
N PHE A 149 22.74 1.86 -3.74
CA PHE A 149 21.31 2.00 -3.99
C PHE A 149 20.64 2.89 -2.95
N GLU A 150 20.00 3.96 -3.43
CA GLU A 150 19.18 4.84 -2.63
C GLU A 150 17.75 4.29 -2.52
N ILE A 151 17.30 4.00 -1.31
CA ILE A 151 15.94 3.48 -1.08
C ILE A 151 14.87 4.49 -1.51
N ASP A 152 15.11 5.78 -1.31
CA ASP A 152 14.19 6.84 -1.75
C ASP A 152 14.00 6.83 -3.27
N PHE A 153 15.04 6.55 -4.05
CA PHE A 153 14.93 6.40 -5.50
C PHE A 153 13.98 5.25 -5.90
N PHE A 154 14.06 4.11 -5.22
CA PHE A 154 13.15 2.98 -5.47
C PHE A 154 11.71 3.29 -5.05
N LEU A 155 11.52 4.04 -3.97
CA LEU A 155 10.19 4.48 -3.53
C LEU A 155 9.56 5.37 -4.60
N ASP A 156 10.28 6.39 -5.06
CA ASP A 156 9.81 7.34 -6.07
C ASP A 156 9.42 6.62 -7.36
N ARG A 157 10.30 5.75 -7.83
CA ARG A 157 10.08 4.97 -9.04
C ARG A 157 8.87 4.04 -8.91
N CYS A 158 8.75 3.32 -7.79
CA CYS A 158 7.64 2.41 -7.55
C CYS A 158 6.30 3.14 -7.53
N ILE A 159 6.23 4.26 -6.81
CA ILE A 159 5.00 5.06 -6.69
C ILE A 159 4.63 5.65 -8.05
N PHE A 160 5.60 6.19 -8.78
CA PHE A 160 5.36 6.73 -10.12
C PHE A 160 4.83 5.67 -11.10
N GLU A 161 5.48 4.50 -11.17
CA GLU A 161 5.04 3.40 -12.04
C GLU A 161 3.65 2.90 -11.65
N PHE A 162 3.40 2.77 -10.35
CA PHE A 162 2.12 2.33 -9.81
C PHE A 162 0.98 3.31 -10.11
N MET A 163 1.17 4.60 -9.84
CA MET A 163 0.17 5.64 -10.12
C MET A 163 -0.10 5.76 -11.62
N SER A 164 0.93 5.67 -12.45
CA SER A 164 0.80 5.69 -13.91
C SER A 164 0.00 4.49 -14.42
N PHE A 165 0.29 3.29 -13.93
CA PHE A 165 -0.44 2.07 -14.28
C PHE A 165 -1.93 2.16 -13.89
N ARG A 166 -2.22 2.67 -12.69
CA ARG A 166 -3.58 2.84 -12.18
C ARG A 166 -4.29 4.11 -12.64
N ARG A 167 -3.61 4.98 -13.40
CA ARG A 167 -4.12 6.28 -13.88
C ARG A 167 -4.58 7.20 -12.73
N ILE A 168 -3.86 7.17 -11.62
CA ILE A 168 -4.12 8.05 -10.47
C ILE A 168 -3.45 9.40 -10.74
N HIS A 169 -4.20 10.49 -10.60
CA HIS A 169 -3.67 11.83 -10.81
C HIS A 169 -2.79 12.29 -9.63
N PRO A 170 -1.61 12.88 -9.87
CA PRO A 170 -0.74 13.37 -8.79
C PRO A 170 -1.37 14.40 -7.85
N GLU A 171 -2.35 15.15 -8.33
CA GLU A 171 -3.02 16.22 -7.58
C GLU A 171 -3.83 15.71 -6.36
N THR A 172 -4.09 14.41 -6.27
CA THR A 172 -4.86 13.81 -5.17
C THR A 172 -4.05 13.63 -3.88
N GLY A 173 -2.73 13.84 -3.92
CA GLY A 173 -1.83 13.58 -2.78
C GLY A 173 -1.66 12.09 -2.44
N ALA A 174 -2.06 11.20 -3.36
CA ALA A 174 -1.92 9.75 -3.18
C ALA A 174 -0.45 9.32 -3.15
N ASP A 175 0.43 10.02 -3.85
CA ASP A 175 1.87 9.79 -3.85
C ASP A 175 2.48 9.96 -2.45
N VAL A 176 2.06 11.00 -1.72
CA VAL A 176 2.52 11.28 -0.35
C VAL A 176 2.05 10.16 0.58
N PHE A 177 0.78 9.78 0.51
CA PHE A 177 0.24 8.68 1.30
C PHE A 177 0.98 7.36 1.03
N LEU A 178 1.18 6.99 -0.24
CA LEU A 178 1.84 5.74 -0.62
C LEU A 178 3.31 5.73 -0.19
N ARG A 179 3.99 6.88 -0.26
CA ARG A 179 5.36 7.04 0.25
C ARG A 179 5.43 6.78 1.74
N ASP A 180 4.57 7.43 2.52
CA ASP A 180 4.55 7.28 3.98
C ASP A 180 4.19 5.85 4.38
N TYR A 181 3.23 5.24 3.68
CA TYR A 181 2.86 3.84 3.84
C TYR A 181 4.06 2.91 3.62
N LEU A 182 4.77 3.02 2.49
CA LEU A 182 5.93 2.17 2.20
C LEU A 182 7.08 2.43 3.19
N LYS A 183 7.34 3.70 3.54
CA LYS A 183 8.38 4.06 4.53
C LYS A 183 8.12 3.46 5.90
N ALA A 184 6.87 3.47 6.35
CA ALA A 184 6.47 2.85 7.61
C ALA A 184 6.72 1.33 7.62
N LEU A 185 6.72 0.68 6.45
CA LEU A 185 6.86 -0.77 6.31
C LEU A 185 8.29 -1.26 6.11
N ILE A 186 9.20 -0.44 5.56
CA ILE A 186 10.62 -0.79 5.38
C ILE A 186 11.29 -1.31 6.66
N PRO A 187 11.13 -0.70 7.85
CA PRO A 187 11.76 -1.21 9.07
C PRO A 187 11.07 -2.46 9.64
N THR A 188 9.95 -2.89 9.04
CA THR A 188 9.16 -4.02 9.52
C THR A 188 9.52 -5.31 8.80
N LYS A 189 8.96 -6.44 9.27
CA LYS A 189 9.09 -7.74 8.59
C LYS A 189 8.37 -7.81 7.24
N ILE A 190 7.53 -6.83 6.89
CA ILE A 190 6.73 -6.84 5.66
C ILE A 190 7.60 -6.46 4.45
N LEU A 191 8.46 -5.45 4.60
CA LEU A 191 9.41 -5.01 3.58
C LEU A 191 10.86 -5.11 4.09
N ASN A 192 11.19 -6.25 4.68
CA ASN A 192 12.54 -6.52 5.16
C ASN A 192 13.52 -6.59 3.99
N ILE A 193 14.41 -5.60 3.89
CA ILE A 193 15.41 -5.50 2.83
C ILE A 193 16.30 -6.75 2.74
N LYS A 194 16.61 -7.42 3.86
CA LYS A 194 17.40 -8.66 3.82
C LYS A 194 16.70 -9.77 3.06
N ASP A 195 15.38 -9.89 3.22
CA ASP A 195 14.57 -10.89 2.53
C ASP A 195 14.43 -10.53 1.05
N ILE A 196 14.20 -9.25 0.74
CA ILE A 196 14.09 -8.73 -0.64
C ILE A 196 15.39 -8.99 -1.41
N THR A 197 16.54 -8.81 -0.75
CA THR A 197 17.87 -8.90 -1.37
C THR A 197 18.54 -10.27 -1.22
N LYS A 198 17.81 -11.29 -0.78
CA LYS A 198 18.36 -12.62 -0.51
C LYS A 198 19.07 -13.22 -1.72
N GLU A 199 18.43 -13.21 -2.89
CA GLU A 199 19.02 -13.78 -4.11
C GLU A 199 20.30 -13.06 -4.52
N PHE A 200 20.34 -11.74 -4.37
CA PHE A 200 21.53 -10.95 -4.63
C PHE A 200 22.68 -11.35 -3.69
N ARG A 201 22.40 -11.56 -2.40
CA ARG A 201 23.39 -12.01 -1.40
C ARG A 201 23.97 -13.38 -1.75
N ASP A 202 23.12 -14.32 -2.13
CA ASP A 202 23.55 -15.67 -2.45
C ASP A 202 24.38 -15.70 -3.75
N ARG A 203 23.94 -14.94 -4.77
CA ARG A 203 24.67 -14.77 -6.03
C ARG A 203 26.03 -14.11 -5.80
N SER A 204 26.08 -12.99 -5.08
CA SER A 204 27.33 -12.26 -4.85
C SER A 204 28.32 -13.05 -4.00
N TYR A 205 27.84 -13.84 -3.05
CA TYR A 205 28.68 -14.75 -2.27
C TYR A 205 29.33 -15.81 -3.17
N TYR A 206 28.53 -16.44 -4.04
CA TYR A 206 29.03 -17.43 -4.99
C TYR A 206 30.05 -16.81 -5.96
N GLU A 207 29.79 -15.61 -6.46
CA GLU A 207 30.69 -14.92 -7.38
C GLU A 207 32.05 -14.52 -6.76
N LEU A 208 32.10 -14.30 -5.44
CA LEU A 208 33.32 -13.95 -4.72
C LEU A 208 34.11 -15.18 -4.26
N PHE A 209 33.41 -16.21 -3.78
CA PHE A 209 34.05 -17.34 -3.09
C PHE A 209 33.95 -18.68 -3.85
N GLY A 210 33.17 -18.75 -4.94
CA GLY A 210 33.01 -19.96 -5.75
C GLY A 210 32.18 -21.06 -5.09
N GLU A 211 31.59 -20.80 -3.92
CA GLU A 211 30.80 -21.77 -3.15
C GLU A 211 29.43 -21.20 -2.79
N PHE A 212 28.43 -22.08 -2.68
CA PHE A 212 27.12 -21.69 -2.16
C PHE A 212 27.19 -21.50 -0.65
N ARG A 213 26.58 -20.41 -0.18
CA ARG A 213 26.52 -20.11 1.25
C ARG A 213 25.74 -21.19 1.99
N LYS A 214 26.34 -21.75 3.04
CA LYS A 214 25.64 -22.72 3.90
C LYS A 214 24.63 -21.97 4.76
N ASP A 215 23.35 -22.34 4.65
CA ASP A 215 22.30 -21.82 5.52
C ASP A 215 22.70 -22.01 6.98
N LYS A 216 22.70 -20.93 7.78
CA LYS A 216 22.88 -21.03 9.23
C LYS A 216 21.70 -21.85 9.77
N SER A 217 21.94 -23.12 10.11
CA SER A 217 20.93 -24.01 10.69
C SER A 217 20.26 -23.30 11.86
N LYS A 218 18.95 -23.03 11.76
CA LYS A 218 18.17 -22.47 12.88
C LYS A 218 18.39 -23.37 14.09
N LYS A 219 19.09 -22.87 15.12
CA LYS A 219 19.21 -23.57 16.41
C LYS A 219 17.79 -23.89 16.89
N GLN A 220 17.40 -25.16 16.84
CA GLN A 220 16.18 -25.63 17.47
C GLN A 220 16.26 -25.23 18.94
N LYS A 221 15.36 -24.34 19.38
CA LYS A 221 15.14 -24.08 20.80
C LYS A 221 14.73 -25.42 21.41
N ARG A 222 15.66 -26.08 22.12
CA ARG A 222 15.34 -27.23 22.98
C ARG A 222 14.29 -26.74 23.99
N LYS A 223 13.08 -27.28 23.93
CA LYS A 223 12.09 -27.11 25.01
C LYS A 223 12.69 -27.75 26.28
N PRO A 224 12.63 -27.08 27.45
CA PRO A 224 12.95 -27.74 28.71
C PRO A 224 11.88 -28.80 28.98
N HIS A 225 12.33 -29.99 29.36
CA HIS A 225 11.48 -31.05 29.93
C HIS A 225 11.12 -30.73 31.38
#